data_AF-I7ZYF0-F1
#
_entry.id   AF-I7ZYF0-F1
#
_cell.length_a   1.000
_cell.length_b   1.000
_cell.length_c   1.000
_cell.angle_alpha   90.00
_cell.angle_beta   90.00
_cell.angle_gamma   90.00
#
_symmetry.space_group_name_H-M   'P 1'
#
loop_
_entity.id
_entity.type
_entity.pdbx_description
1 polymer ?
#
loop_
_entity_poly.entity_id
_entity_poly.type
_entity_poly.pdbx_seq_one_letter_code
_entity_poly.pdbx_strand_id
1 'polypeptide(L)'
;MDNPPRSAGICAHCQTPATKRCSGCRGAAEYDKVTPEPTSHCSSACQAQHWGEHKVKCKQLQAHKSLSRAATLLQAILYRIRLHAHIFQFATAHIDGSKVTLNDIQNDKSKAYQPLKAVWMNIKSGDYQRVFDAIVMMNACAEAVMFLYGFIRPILSGRGVTMALFDYSELY
;
A
#
# COMPACT_ATOMS: atom_id res chain seq x y z
N MET A 1 -24.28 -35.84 9.37
CA MET A 1 -25.04 -34.90 8.54
C MET A 1 -24.03 -34.06 7.78
N ASP A 2 -23.79 -34.39 6.52
CA ASP A 2 -22.81 -33.71 5.68
C ASP A 2 -23.39 -32.37 5.21
N ASN A 3 -22.72 -31.27 5.58
CA ASN A 3 -23.09 -29.94 5.16
C ASN A 3 -22.91 -29.86 3.62
N PRO A 4 -23.94 -29.53 2.83
CA PRO A 4 -23.80 -29.47 1.38
C PRO A 4 -22.71 -28.46 1.00
N PRO A 5 -21.87 -28.76 -0.01
CA PRO A 5 -20.82 -27.84 -0.44
C PRO A 5 -21.46 -26.53 -0.87
N ARG A 6 -21.11 -25.42 -0.20
CA ARG A 6 -21.56 -24.07 -0.56
C ARG A 6 -21.29 -23.85 -2.05
N SER A 7 -22.34 -23.59 -2.82
CA SER A 7 -22.22 -23.40 -4.26
C SER A 7 -21.31 -22.20 -4.56
N ALA A 8 -20.35 -22.40 -5.45
CA ALA A 8 -19.41 -21.38 -5.91
C ALA A 8 -20.02 -20.46 -6.98
N GLY A 9 -21.26 -20.72 -7.40
CA GLY A 9 -21.99 -20.06 -8.47
C GLY A 9 -22.48 -21.07 -9.51
N ILE A 10 -22.69 -20.60 -10.74
CA ILE A 10 -23.08 -21.42 -11.89
C ILE A 10 -21.84 -21.77 -12.72
N CYS A 11 -21.79 -22.98 -13.27
CA CYS A 11 -20.71 -23.43 -14.14
C CYS A 11 -20.73 -22.64 -15.45
N ALA A 12 -19.63 -21.96 -15.75
CA ALA A 12 -19.53 -21.13 -16.95
C ALA A 12 -19.62 -21.92 -18.27
N HIS A 13 -19.40 -23.24 -18.23
CA HIS A 13 -19.51 -24.09 -19.42
C HIS A 13 -20.90 -24.70 -19.59
N CYS A 14 -21.40 -25.42 -18.58
CA CYS A 14 -22.60 -26.26 -18.70
C CYS A 14 -23.80 -25.77 -17.86
N GLN A 15 -23.68 -24.61 -17.22
CA GLN A 15 -24.76 -23.94 -16.46
C GLN A 15 -25.33 -24.73 -15.27
N THR A 16 -24.66 -25.80 -14.83
CA THR A 16 -25.01 -26.53 -13.61
C THR A 16 -24.38 -25.88 -12.36
N PRO A 17 -24.85 -26.19 -11.14
CA PRO A 17 -24.23 -25.70 -9.92
C PRO A 17 -22.73 -26.00 -9.87
N ALA A 18 -21.92 -24.95 -9.74
CA ALA A 18 -20.49 -25.07 -9.62
C ALA A 18 -20.07 -25.15 -8.16
N THR A 19 -19.04 -25.96 -7.88
CA THR A 19 -18.43 -26.07 -6.56
C THR A 19 -17.01 -25.50 -6.54
N LYS A 20 -16.41 -25.22 -7.71
CA LYS A 20 -15.02 -24.78 -7.84
C LYS A 20 -14.93 -23.42 -8.53
N ARG A 21 -14.10 -22.53 -7.99
CA ARG A 21 -13.69 -21.28 -8.64
C ARG A 21 -12.33 -21.46 -9.30
N CYS A 22 -12.09 -20.77 -10.41
CA CYS A 22 -10.77 -20.79 -11.05
C CYS A 22 -9.69 -20.26 -10.08
N SER A 23 -8.69 -21.09 -9.75
CA SER A 23 -7.61 -20.74 -8.82
C SER A 23 -6.70 -19.63 -9.34
N GLY A 24 -6.58 -19.51 -10.67
CA GLY A 24 -5.78 -18.48 -11.33
C GLY A 24 -6.32 -17.07 -11.06
N CYS A 25 -7.61 -16.85 -11.31
CA CYS A 25 -8.22 -15.52 -11.20
C CYS A 25 -8.95 -15.26 -9.87
N ARG A 26 -9.18 -16.28 -9.03
CA ARG A 26 -9.81 -16.08 -7.72
C ARG A 26 -8.96 -15.17 -6.83
N GLY A 27 -9.63 -14.18 -6.24
CA GLY A 27 -9.03 -13.22 -5.30
C GLY A 27 -8.22 -12.12 -5.98
N ALA A 28 -8.47 -11.85 -7.27
CA ALA A 28 -7.98 -10.64 -7.90
C ALA A 28 -8.66 -9.42 -7.28
N ALA A 29 -7.89 -8.35 -7.04
CA ALA A 29 -8.41 -7.10 -6.52
C ALA A 29 -9.27 -6.37 -7.57
N GLU A 30 -10.28 -5.67 -7.07
CA GLU A 30 -11.19 -4.85 -7.87
C GLU A 30 -10.56 -3.47 -8.07
N TYR A 31 -10.17 -3.15 -9.31
CA TYR A 31 -9.61 -1.83 -9.66
C TYR A 31 -10.61 -0.97 -10.42
N ASP A 32 -11.52 -1.57 -11.19
CA ASP A 32 -12.57 -0.90 -11.96
C ASP A 32 -13.96 -1.24 -11.41
N LYS A 33 -14.94 -0.33 -11.58
CA LYS A 33 -16.34 -0.51 -11.13
C LYS A 33 -17.09 -1.68 -11.80
N VAL A 34 -16.50 -2.28 -12.83
CA VAL A 34 -17.05 -3.46 -13.52
C VAL A 34 -16.20 -4.66 -13.14
N THR A 35 -16.45 -5.20 -11.95
CA THR A 35 -15.79 -6.43 -11.51
C THR A 35 -16.43 -7.59 -12.25
N PRO A 36 -15.67 -8.36 -13.04
CA PRO A 36 -16.21 -9.58 -13.59
C PRO A 36 -16.24 -10.63 -12.50
N GLU A 37 -17.44 -11.12 -12.17
CA GLU A 37 -17.64 -12.23 -11.21
C GLU A 37 -16.66 -13.39 -11.46
N PRO A 38 -16.06 -13.98 -10.41
CA PRO A 38 -15.11 -15.06 -10.55
C PRO A 38 -15.74 -16.24 -11.30
N THR A 39 -15.10 -16.65 -12.39
CA THR A 39 -15.58 -17.78 -13.20
C THR A 39 -15.54 -19.08 -12.39
N SER A 40 -16.70 -19.72 -12.28
CA SER A 40 -16.89 -20.97 -11.56
C SER A 40 -17.13 -22.14 -12.53
N HIS A 41 -16.69 -23.33 -12.14
CA HIS A 41 -16.88 -24.56 -12.90
C HIS A 41 -17.29 -25.70 -11.96
N CYS A 42 -18.12 -26.61 -12.44
CA CYS A 42 -18.47 -27.82 -11.69
C CYS A 42 -17.34 -28.87 -11.71
N SER A 43 -16.48 -28.85 -12.74
CA SER A 43 -15.38 -29.80 -12.93
C SER A 43 -14.19 -29.17 -13.65
N SER A 44 -13.03 -29.84 -13.59
CA SER A 44 -11.85 -29.49 -14.39
C SER A 44 -12.07 -29.69 -15.89
N ALA A 45 -12.92 -30.65 -16.28
CA ALA A 45 -13.29 -30.86 -17.69
C ALA A 45 -14.04 -29.65 -18.25
N CYS A 46 -15.05 -29.15 -17.53
CA CYS A 46 -15.77 -27.94 -17.92
C CYS A 46 -14.86 -26.71 -17.94
N GLN A 47 -13.89 -26.62 -17.03
CA GLN A 47 -12.88 -25.57 -17.08
C GLN A 47 -12.00 -25.65 -18.32
N ALA A 48 -11.56 -26.85 -18.72
CA ALA A 48 -10.75 -27.04 -19.91
C ALA A 48 -11.52 -26.71 -21.19
N GLN A 49 -12.80 -27.08 -21.27
CA GLN A 49 -13.68 -26.77 -22.40
C GLN A 49 -13.95 -25.27 -22.53
N HIS A 50 -14.17 -24.57 -21.42
CA HIS A 50 -14.37 -23.11 -21.41
C HIS A 50 -13.04 -22.32 -21.44
N TRP A 51 -11.89 -22.99 -21.45
CA TRP A 51 -10.58 -22.32 -21.36
C TRP A 51 -10.33 -21.33 -22.51
N GLY A 52 -10.77 -21.64 -23.72
CA GLY A 52 -10.59 -20.76 -24.89
C GLY A 52 -11.15 -19.35 -24.65
N GLU A 53 -12.37 -19.26 -24.13
CA GLU A 53 -13.05 -18.01 -23.80
C GLU A 53 -12.52 -17.39 -22.49
N HIS A 54 -12.25 -18.22 -21.49
CA HIS A 54 -11.83 -17.76 -20.16
C HIS A 54 -10.40 -17.20 -20.13
N LYS A 55 -9.49 -17.71 -20.97
CA LYS A 55 -8.04 -17.50 -20.85
C LYS A 55 -7.61 -16.03 -20.81
N VAL A 56 -8.15 -15.20 -21.70
CA VAL A 56 -7.76 -13.77 -21.80
C VAL A 56 -8.10 -13.05 -20.51
N LYS A 57 -9.35 -13.17 -20.08
CA LYS A 57 -9.86 -12.60 -18.82
C LYS A 57 -9.14 -13.16 -17.59
N CYS A 58 -8.85 -14.46 -17.58
CA CYS A 58 -8.10 -15.10 -16.50
C CYS A 58 -6.70 -14.50 -16.33
N LYS A 59 -5.98 -14.25 -17.43
CA LYS A 59 -4.65 -13.62 -17.39
C LYS A 59 -4.70 -12.17 -16.87
N GLN A 60 -5.71 -11.38 -17.25
CA GLN A 60 -5.89 -10.03 -16.72
C GLN A 60 -6.10 -10.03 -15.21
N LEU A 61 -6.99 -10.89 -14.71
CA LEU A 61 -7.24 -11.03 -13.29
C LEU A 61 -6.02 -11.58 -12.52
N GLN A 62 -5.23 -12.47 -13.13
CA GLN A 62 -3.95 -12.90 -12.57
C GLN A 62 -2.97 -11.72 -12.43
N ALA A 63 -2.88 -10.85 -13.43
CA ALA A 63 -2.06 -9.65 -13.35
C ALA A 63 -2.52 -8.72 -12.23
N HIS A 64 -3.84 -8.50 -12.07
CA HIS A 64 -4.40 -7.70 -10.98
C HIS A 64 -4.02 -8.26 -9.60
N LYS A 65 -4.06 -9.58 -9.44
CA LYS A 65 -3.65 -10.27 -8.21
C LYS A 65 -2.16 -10.06 -7.91
N SER A 66 -1.31 -10.21 -8.92
CA SER A 66 0.14 -9.96 -8.78
C SER A 66 0.43 -8.50 -8.45
N LEU A 67 -0.24 -7.56 -9.13
CA LEU A 67 -0.11 -6.13 -8.88
C LEU A 67 -0.57 -5.76 -7.48
N SER A 68 -1.69 -6.31 -7.01
CA SER A 68 -2.20 -6.09 -5.64
C SER A 68 -1.19 -6.55 -4.60
N ARG A 69 -0.61 -7.74 -4.77
CA ARG A 69 0.45 -8.25 -3.88
C ARG A 69 1.69 -7.34 -3.87
N ALA A 70 2.12 -6.89 -5.05
CA ALA A 70 3.24 -5.97 -5.18
C ALA A 70 2.94 -4.63 -4.51
N ALA A 71 1.75 -4.06 -4.72
CA ALA A 71 1.31 -2.82 -4.09
C ALA A 71 1.27 -2.94 -2.56
N THR A 72 0.72 -4.01 -2.01
CA THR A 72 0.72 -4.26 -0.55
C THR A 72 2.14 -4.37 0.00
N LEU A 73 3.06 -5.05 -0.70
CA LEU A 73 4.46 -5.14 -0.28
C LEU A 73 5.14 -3.76 -0.32
N LEU A 74 4.97 -3.01 -1.41
CA LEU A 74 5.54 -1.67 -1.56
C LEU A 74 5.00 -0.70 -0.50
N GLN A 75 3.71 -0.76 -0.20
CA GLN A 75 3.08 0.01 0.87
C GLN A 75 3.70 -0.32 2.23
N ALA A 76 3.87 -1.61 2.54
CA ALA A 76 4.51 -2.03 3.79
C ALA A 76 5.97 -1.55 3.89
N ILE A 77 6.73 -1.61 2.80
CA ILE A 77 8.10 -1.08 2.73
C ILE A 77 8.10 0.43 2.96
N LEU A 78 7.21 1.16 2.30
CA LEU A 78 7.12 2.61 2.43
C LEU A 78 6.80 3.03 3.87
N TYR A 79 5.86 2.36 4.52
CA TYR A 79 5.55 2.61 5.94
C TYR A 79 6.74 2.33 6.84
N ARG A 80 7.53 1.29 6.58
CA ARG A 80 8.76 1.01 7.33
C ARG A 80 9.80 2.11 7.13
N ILE A 81 10.04 2.53 5.88
CA ILE A 81 10.98 3.62 5.59
C ILE A 81 10.54 4.87 6.36
N ARG A 82 9.28 5.27 6.20
CA ARG A 82 8.77 6.50 6.83
C ARG A 82 8.70 6.40 8.34
N LEU A 83 8.43 5.22 8.90
CA LEU A 83 8.54 5.00 10.33
C LEU A 83 9.96 5.31 10.84
N HIS A 84 10.99 4.99 10.08
CA HIS A 84 12.39 5.22 10.48
C HIS A 84 12.98 6.54 9.98
N ALA A 85 12.28 7.22 9.07
CA ALA A 85 12.74 8.39 8.34
C ALA A 85 11.71 9.52 8.31
N HIS A 86 10.98 9.70 9.42
CA HIS A 86 10.02 10.79 9.53
C HIS A 86 10.69 12.05 10.05
N ILE A 87 10.27 13.20 9.54
CA ILE A 87 10.84 14.49 9.93
C ILE A 87 10.32 14.94 11.31
N PHE A 88 9.10 14.54 11.68
CA PHE A 88 8.47 14.91 12.94
C PHE A 88 8.53 13.78 13.97
N GLN A 89 8.74 14.13 15.24
CA GLN A 89 8.52 13.26 16.38
C GLN A 89 7.29 13.73 17.15
N PHE A 90 6.53 12.81 17.73
CA PHE A 90 5.34 13.14 18.50
C PHE A 90 5.40 12.39 19.83
N ALA A 91 5.02 13.03 20.94
CA ALA A 91 5.00 12.38 22.24
C ALA A 91 3.80 11.44 22.36
N THR A 92 2.64 11.90 21.89
CA THR A 92 1.37 11.15 21.98
C THR A 92 0.46 11.48 20.79
N ALA A 93 -0.37 10.52 20.42
CA ALA A 93 -1.47 10.74 19.49
C ALA A 93 -2.79 10.34 20.16
N HIS A 94 -3.81 11.19 20.04
CA HIS A 94 -5.15 10.95 20.57
C HIS A 94 -6.18 10.92 19.44
N ILE A 95 -7.05 9.91 19.47
CA ILE A 95 -8.13 9.75 18.50
C ILE A 95 -9.45 10.05 19.22
N ASP A 96 -10.23 10.96 18.67
CA ASP A 96 -11.57 11.29 19.14
C ASP A 96 -12.53 11.35 17.94
N GLY A 97 -13.33 10.31 17.76
CA GLY A 97 -14.15 10.12 16.57
C GLY A 97 -13.34 10.15 15.27
N SER A 98 -13.61 11.13 14.41
CA SER A 98 -12.87 11.35 13.15
C SER A 98 -11.64 12.27 13.30
N LYS A 99 -11.37 12.78 14.50
CA LYS A 99 -10.29 13.73 14.77
C LYS A 99 -9.08 13.02 15.35
N VAL A 100 -7.91 13.30 14.78
CA VAL A 100 -6.61 12.84 15.30
C VAL A 100 -5.83 14.06 15.79
N THR A 101 -5.44 14.06 17.06
CA THR A 101 -4.63 15.12 17.67
C THR A 101 -3.22 14.58 17.94
N LEU A 102 -2.20 15.25 17.42
CA LEU A 102 -0.79 14.90 17.61
C LEU A 102 -0.15 15.91 18.54
N ASN A 103 0.42 15.43 19.64
CA ASN A 103 1.16 16.27 20.58
C ASN A 103 2.65 16.12 20.31
N ASP A 104 3.31 17.22 19.97
CA ASP A 104 4.75 17.27 19.72
C ASP A 104 5.54 16.95 21.00
N ILE A 105 6.73 16.35 20.84
CA ILE A 105 7.72 16.32 21.90
C ILE A 105 8.29 17.73 21.92
N GLN A 106 7.94 18.56 22.90
CA GLN A 106 8.48 19.93 23.03
C GLN A 106 10.01 19.93 22.79
N ASN A 107 10.41 20.23 21.58
CA ASN A 107 11.80 20.36 21.17
C ASN A 107 11.92 21.77 20.63
N ASP A 108 12.89 22.48 21.17
CA ASP A 108 13.21 23.85 20.81
C ASP A 108 13.18 24.00 19.28
N LYS A 109 12.28 24.89 18.80
CA LYS A 109 12.01 25.13 17.37
C LYS A 109 13.25 25.58 16.58
N SER A 110 14.37 25.81 17.29
CA SER A 110 15.69 26.15 16.76
C SER A 110 16.39 25.03 16.00
N LYS A 111 15.99 23.76 16.15
CA LYS A 111 16.58 22.62 15.40
C LYS A 111 15.66 22.17 14.26
N ALA A 112 15.46 23.07 13.29
CA ALA A 112 14.48 22.91 12.21
C ALA A 112 14.64 21.65 11.33
N TYR A 113 15.78 20.98 11.34
CA TYR A 113 15.97 19.69 10.66
C TYR A 113 16.92 18.81 11.47
N GLN A 114 16.36 17.88 12.24
CA GLN A 114 17.13 16.79 12.85
C GLN A 114 17.21 15.62 11.86
N PRO A 115 18.29 14.82 11.86
CA PRO A 115 18.41 13.65 11.00
C PRO A 115 17.23 12.70 11.25
N LEU A 116 16.73 12.10 10.17
CA LEU A 116 15.72 11.04 10.11
C LEU A 116 15.64 10.25 11.43
N LYS A 117 14.56 10.44 12.20
CA LYS A 117 14.34 9.70 13.45
C LYS A 117 13.20 8.72 13.28
N ALA A 118 13.29 7.63 14.04
CA ALA A 118 12.15 6.75 14.20
C ALA A 118 10.99 7.52 14.82
N VAL A 119 9.80 7.40 14.22
CA VAL A 119 8.54 7.84 14.82
C VAL A 119 8.27 6.92 15.99
N TRP A 120 8.21 7.50 17.17
CA TRP A 120 7.72 6.83 18.36
C TRP A 120 6.49 7.57 18.84
N MET A 121 5.39 6.86 19.10
CA MET A 121 4.16 7.47 19.62
C MET A 121 3.32 6.45 20.38
N ASN A 122 2.75 6.89 21.51
CA ASN A 122 1.74 6.14 22.25
C ASN A 122 0.34 6.55 21.77
N ILE A 123 -0.37 5.61 21.12
CA ILE A 123 -1.76 5.80 20.66
C ILE A 123 -2.70 5.12 21.67
N LYS A 124 -3.62 5.89 22.25
CA LYS A 124 -4.61 5.37 23.21
C LYS A 124 -5.94 5.18 22.47
N SER A 125 -6.30 3.93 22.15
CA SER A 125 -7.58 3.46 21.57
C SER A 125 -7.81 3.64 20.06
N GLY A 126 -8.73 2.83 19.48
CA GLY A 126 -9.24 2.95 18.09
C GLY A 126 -8.66 1.97 17.05
N ASP A 127 -9.03 2.17 15.78
CA ASP A 127 -8.46 1.49 14.59
C ASP A 127 -7.00 1.93 14.38
N TYR A 128 -6.14 1.40 15.24
CA TYR A 128 -4.75 1.80 15.42
C TYR A 128 -3.98 1.79 14.10
N GLN A 129 -4.16 0.76 13.27
CA GLN A 129 -3.35 0.56 12.08
C GLN A 129 -3.62 1.65 11.04
N ARG A 130 -4.89 1.94 10.75
CA ARG A 130 -5.26 2.93 9.73
C ARG A 130 -4.81 4.34 10.12
N VAL A 131 -4.93 4.69 11.40
CA VAL A 131 -4.52 6.00 11.90
C VAL A 131 -3.00 6.12 11.95
N PHE A 132 -2.31 5.09 12.42
CA PHE A 132 -0.84 5.03 12.40
C PHE A 132 -0.29 5.21 10.98
N ASP A 133 -0.84 4.47 10.01
CA ASP A 133 -0.47 4.57 8.60
C ASP A 133 -0.65 6.00 8.07
N ALA A 134 -1.78 6.64 8.38
CA ALA A 134 -2.05 8.02 7.97
C ALA A 134 -1.07 9.02 8.58
N ILE A 135 -0.70 8.85 9.85
CA ILE A 135 0.26 9.71 10.53
C ILE A 135 1.65 9.54 9.93
N VAL A 136 2.09 8.30 9.71
CA VAL A 136 3.40 8.01 9.08
C VAL A 136 3.46 8.59 7.67
N MET A 137 2.35 8.58 6.92
CA MET A 137 2.24 9.15 5.57
C MET A 137 1.98 10.65 5.53
N MET A 138 1.79 11.31 6.68
CA MET A 138 1.55 12.75 6.74
C MET A 138 2.72 13.49 6.11
N ASN A 139 2.44 14.44 5.22
CA ASN A 139 3.43 15.24 4.48
C ASN A 139 4.32 14.48 3.49
N ALA A 140 4.02 13.24 3.12
CA ALA A 140 4.84 12.48 2.16
C ALA A 140 5.17 13.24 0.86
N CYS A 141 4.18 13.96 0.31
CA CYS A 141 4.37 14.77 -0.89
C CYS A 141 5.24 16.01 -0.64
N ALA A 142 5.10 16.66 0.52
CA ALA A 142 5.90 17.84 0.87
C ALA A 142 7.36 17.44 1.16
N GLU A 143 7.58 16.30 1.81
CA GLU A 143 8.91 15.73 2.05
C GLU A 143 9.62 15.41 0.73
N ALA A 144 8.92 14.77 -0.22
CA ALA A 144 9.47 14.50 -1.54
C ALA A 144 9.92 15.80 -2.24
N VAL A 145 9.13 16.86 -2.19
CA VAL A 145 9.47 18.18 -2.76
C VAL A 145 10.66 18.81 -2.03
N MET A 146 10.74 18.72 -0.70
CA MET A 146 11.87 19.25 0.07
C MET A 146 13.19 18.51 -0.22
N PHE A 147 13.16 17.18 -0.29
CA PHE A 147 14.32 16.38 -0.69
C PHE A 147 14.73 16.66 -2.13
N LEU A 148 13.76 16.78 -3.05
CA LEU A 148 14.02 17.16 -4.44
C LEU A 148 14.64 18.55 -4.54
N TYR A 149 14.14 19.53 -3.80
CA TYR A 149 14.71 20.88 -3.77
C TYR A 149 16.16 20.88 -3.26
N GLY A 150 16.44 20.16 -2.17
CA GLY A 150 17.80 20.00 -1.64
C GLY A 150 18.75 19.34 -2.66
N PHE A 151 18.25 18.42 -3.48
CA PHE A 151 19.02 17.75 -4.53
C PHE A 151 19.22 18.60 -5.80
N ILE A 152 18.18 19.32 -6.23
CA ILE A 152 18.18 20.09 -7.47
C ILE A 152 18.94 21.41 -7.32
N ARG A 153 18.91 22.03 -6.13
CA ARG A 153 19.57 23.33 -5.88
C ARG A 153 21.09 23.31 -6.20
N PRO A 154 21.89 22.31 -5.76
CA PRO A 154 23.30 22.23 -6.15
C PRO A 154 23.53 22.04 -7.66
N ILE A 155 22.70 21.22 -8.31
CA ILE A 155 22.76 20.94 -9.75
C ILE A 155 22.52 22.21 -10.57
N LEU A 156 21.46 22.96 -10.23
CA LEU A 156 21.13 24.23 -10.89
C LEU A 156 22.13 25.34 -10.57
N SER A 157 22.90 25.22 -9.49
CA SER A 157 23.96 26.17 -9.12
C SER A 157 25.30 25.88 -9.82
N GLY A 158 25.37 24.89 -10.71
CA GLY A 158 26.56 24.59 -11.50
C GLY A 158 27.70 23.92 -10.73
N ARG A 159 27.46 23.43 -9.50
CA ARG A 159 28.46 22.65 -8.75
C ARG A 159 28.33 21.17 -9.16
N GLY A 160 29.37 20.62 -9.77
CA GLY A 160 29.40 19.23 -10.22
C GLY A 160 29.15 18.25 -9.07
N VAL A 161 28.21 17.32 -9.27
CA VAL A 161 27.88 16.27 -8.28
C VAL A 161 28.87 15.11 -8.43
N THR A 162 30.06 15.26 -7.86
CA THR A 162 31.00 14.15 -7.66
C THR A 162 30.72 13.54 -6.28
N MET A 163 29.84 12.54 -6.24
CA MET A 163 29.44 11.78 -5.04
C MET A 163 28.63 12.58 -4.02
N ALA A 164 27.33 12.31 -3.93
CA ALA A 164 26.47 12.81 -2.85
C ALA A 164 26.76 12.04 -1.54
N LEU A 165 27.94 12.28 -0.96
CA LEU A 165 28.11 12.16 0.48
C LEU A 165 27.51 13.44 1.07
N PHE A 166 26.43 13.28 1.83
CA PHE A 166 25.77 14.38 2.51
C PHE A 166 26.69 14.93 3.61
N ASP A 167 27.59 15.84 3.24
CA ASP A 167 28.31 16.70 4.18
C ASP A 167 27.46 17.97 4.44
N TYR A 168 26.95 18.07 5.67
CA TYR A 168 26.00 19.10 6.10
C TYR A 168 26.68 20.38 6.63
N SER A 169 27.96 20.58 6.33
CA SER A 169 28.73 21.74 6.80
C SER A 169 28.46 23.05 6.02
N GLU A 170 27.83 23.03 4.84
CA GLU A 170 27.57 24.23 4.02
C GLU A 170 26.12 24.77 4.05
N LEU A 171 25.32 24.39 5.05
CA LEU A 171 23.99 25.00 5.28
C LEU A 171 23.99 26.10 6.37
N TYR A 172 25.15 26.67 6.67
CA TYR A 172 25.33 27.88 7.49
C TYR A 172 26.32 28.85 6.83
#